data_AF-A0A2C9LQ43-F1
#
_entry.id   AF-A0A2C9LQ43-F1
#
_cell.length_a   1.000
_cell.length_b   1.000
_cell.length_c   1.000
_cell.angle_alpha   90.00
_cell.angle_beta   90.00
_cell.angle_gamma   90.00
#
_symmetry.space_group_name_H-M   'P 1'
#
loop_
_entity.id
_entity.type
_entity.pdbx_description
1 polymer ?
#
loop_
_entity_poly.entity_id
_entity_poly.type
_entity_poly.pdbx_seq_one_letter_code
_entity_poly.pdbx_strand_id
1 'polypeptide(L)'
;MDILFHLSFHLTVLTHLVIGVHFGHRETKCHIDGSAIVEASGLAISRVHLNVAYTHNDKGGSAEIFAVDLSNGRTVATLNIKSAINWDWEDLAYGPCIDDCTSGHVC
;
A
#
# COMPACT_ATOMS: atom_id res chain seq x y z
N MET A 1 -25.44 55.78 -37.17
CA MET A 1 -25.66 54.34 -37.39
C MET A 1 -24.30 53.75 -37.70
N ASP A 2 -23.65 53.15 -36.71
CA ASP A 2 -22.47 52.27 -36.80
C ASP A 2 -22.31 51.63 -35.41
N ILE A 3 -23.08 50.57 -35.13
CA ILE A 3 -22.66 49.16 -34.99
C ILE A 3 -21.84 48.91 -33.71
N LEU A 4 -22.57 48.51 -32.66
CA LEU A 4 -22.07 47.79 -31.49
C LEU A 4 -21.76 46.34 -31.90
N PHE A 5 -20.50 45.92 -31.84
CA PHE A 5 -20.12 44.50 -31.74
C PHE A 5 -19.51 44.27 -30.35
N HIS A 6 -20.35 43.99 -29.36
CA HIS A 6 -19.87 43.37 -28.13
C HIS A 6 -20.01 41.86 -28.31
N LEU A 7 -18.94 41.23 -28.81
CA LEU A 7 -18.85 39.78 -28.90
C LEU A 7 -18.67 39.24 -27.47
N SER A 8 -19.75 38.83 -26.81
CA SER A 8 -19.67 38.14 -25.52
C SER A 8 -19.15 36.72 -25.76
N PHE A 9 -17.87 36.50 -25.49
CA PHE A 9 -17.26 35.17 -25.47
C PHE A 9 -17.74 34.45 -24.20
N HIS A 10 -18.80 33.63 -24.32
CA HIS A 10 -19.18 32.70 -23.25
C HIS A 10 -18.18 31.53 -23.27
N LEU A 11 -17.15 31.62 -22.42
CA LEU A 11 -16.29 30.48 -22.11
C LEU A 11 -17.04 29.59 -21.12
N THR A 12 -17.86 28.67 -21.62
CA THR A 12 -18.37 27.58 -20.79
C THR A 12 -17.21 26.61 -20.57
N VAL A 13 -16.54 26.72 -19.42
CA VAL A 13 -15.59 25.70 -18.97
C VAL A 13 -16.41 24.44 -18.69
N LEU A 14 -16.44 23.51 -19.65
CA LEU A 14 -16.80 22.13 -19.36
C LEU A 14 -15.75 21.60 -18.39
N THR A 15 -16.05 21.69 -17.09
CA THR A 15 -15.39 20.90 -16.06
C THR A 15 -15.62 19.45 -16.45
N HIS A 16 -14.64 18.87 -17.13
CA HIS A 16 -14.58 17.43 -17.33
C HIS A 16 -14.63 16.83 -15.94
N LEU A 17 -15.70 16.08 -15.67
CA LEU A 17 -15.78 15.23 -14.50
C LEU A 17 -14.65 14.22 -14.68
N VAL A 18 -13.49 14.49 -14.08
CA VAL A 18 -12.41 13.52 -13.99
C VAL A 18 -12.95 12.47 -13.02
N ILE A 19 -13.62 11.45 -13.55
CA ILE A 19 -13.94 10.22 -12.84
C ILE A 19 -12.63 9.42 -12.76
N GLY A 20 -11.63 10.00 -12.10
CA GLY A 20 -10.32 9.40 -11.88
C GLY A 20 -10.31 8.64 -10.56
N VAL A 21 -9.37 7.71 -10.41
CA VAL A 21 -9.10 7.11 -9.11
C VAL A 21 -8.60 8.21 -8.16
N HIS A 22 -9.37 8.50 -7.13
CA HIS A 22 -8.96 9.39 -6.04
C HIS A 22 -8.41 8.54 -4.90
N PHE A 23 -7.10 8.63 -4.68
CA PHE A 23 -6.51 8.12 -3.45
C PHE A 23 -6.87 9.03 -2.27
N GLY A 24 -7.14 8.43 -1.12
CA GLY A 24 -7.33 9.17 0.12
C GLY A 24 -6.07 9.90 0.56
N HIS A 25 -6.18 10.68 1.63
CA HIS A 25 -5.01 11.24 2.30
C HIS A 25 -4.17 10.09 2.90
N ARG A 26 -2.85 10.27 2.95
CA ARG A 26 -2.00 9.33 3.68
C ARG A 26 -2.45 9.26 5.15
N GLU A 27 -2.49 8.07 5.71
CA GLU A 27 -2.71 7.85 7.14
C GLU A 27 -1.49 7.20 7.76
N THR A 28 -0.92 7.84 8.78
CA THR A 28 0.11 7.22 9.61
C THR A 28 -0.57 6.29 10.61
N LYS A 29 -0.26 4.99 10.58
CA LYS A 29 -0.74 4.03 11.58
C LYS A 29 0.16 3.97 12.81
N CYS A 30 1.47 3.83 12.60
CA CYS A 30 2.47 3.78 13.67
C CYS A 30 3.84 4.25 13.17
N HIS A 31 4.78 4.41 14.11
CA HIS A 31 6.21 4.51 13.84
C HIS A 31 6.89 3.25 14.37
N ILE A 32 7.83 2.69 13.62
CA ILE A 32 8.58 1.49 14.01
C ILE A 32 9.94 1.96 14.53
N ASP A 33 10.16 1.82 15.84
CA ASP A 33 11.39 2.27 16.53
C ASP A 33 12.43 1.14 16.71
N GLY A 34 12.25 -0.01 16.04
CA GLY A 34 13.07 -1.21 16.22
C GLY A 34 14.25 -1.31 15.26
N SER A 35 15.41 -1.75 15.75
CA SER A 35 16.63 -1.93 14.93
C SER A 35 16.58 -3.12 13.95
N ALA A 36 15.53 -3.92 13.97
CA ALA A 36 15.39 -5.09 13.11
C ALA A 36 14.85 -4.74 11.71
N ILE A 37 14.04 -3.70 11.62
CA ILE A 37 13.44 -3.22 10.36
C ILE A 37 14.08 -1.86 10.08
N VAL A 38 15.12 -1.85 9.24
CA VAL A 38 15.96 -0.68 8.98
C VAL A 38 15.72 -0.07 7.60
N GLU A 39 15.21 -0.86 6.65
CA GLU A 39 14.97 -0.44 5.27
C GLU A 39 13.80 -1.25 4.69
N ALA A 40 12.56 -0.89 5.02
CA ALA A 40 11.38 -1.63 4.57
C ALA A 40 10.93 -1.19 3.17
N SER A 41 10.71 -2.15 2.26
CA SER A 41 10.23 -1.87 0.89
C SER A 41 8.82 -2.41 0.60
N GLY A 42 8.41 -3.56 1.17
CA GLY A 42 7.10 -4.17 0.95
C GLY A 42 6.17 -4.15 2.17
N LEU A 43 4.85 -4.13 1.97
CA LEU A 43 3.86 -4.12 3.07
C LEU A 43 2.56 -4.86 2.70
N ALA A 44 2.14 -5.83 3.52
CA ALA A 44 0.85 -6.50 3.40
C ALA A 44 0.05 -6.45 4.71
N ILE A 45 -1.23 -6.09 4.65
CA ILE A 45 -2.12 -6.12 5.83
C ILE A 45 -2.60 -7.54 6.08
N SER A 46 -2.58 -7.97 7.34
CA SER A 46 -3.11 -9.28 7.73
C SER A 46 -4.63 -9.34 7.56
N ARG A 47 -5.13 -10.44 6.99
CA ARG A 47 -6.57 -10.72 6.88
C ARG A 47 -7.16 -11.42 8.09
N VAL A 48 -6.30 -12.06 8.90
CA VAL A 48 -6.73 -12.92 10.01
C VAL A 48 -6.29 -12.41 11.38
N HIS A 49 -5.35 -11.47 11.43
CA HIS A 49 -4.91 -10.82 12.67
C HIS A 49 -5.19 -9.33 12.60
N LEU A 50 -6.13 -8.87 13.44
CA LEU A 50 -6.51 -7.47 13.51
C LEU A 50 -5.29 -6.59 13.84
N ASN A 51 -5.18 -5.45 13.16
CA ASN A 51 -4.10 -4.47 13.34
C ASN A 51 -2.68 -5.01 13.09
N VAL A 52 -2.51 -6.12 12.38
CA VAL A 52 -1.18 -6.62 12.01
C VAL A 52 -0.89 -6.28 10.55
N ALA A 53 0.31 -5.76 10.29
CA ALA A 53 0.90 -5.71 8.96
C ALA A 53 2.18 -6.54 8.91
N TYR A 54 2.53 -7.01 7.72
CA TYR A 54 3.76 -7.73 7.44
C TYR A 54 4.66 -6.88 6.54
N THR A 55 5.96 -6.93 6.77
CA THR A 55 6.97 -6.24 5.95
C THR A 55 8.28 -7.04 5.94
N HIS A 56 9.23 -6.65 5.10
CA HIS A 56 10.59 -7.18 5.08
C HIS A 56 11.58 -6.01 4.89
N ASN A 57 12.83 -6.22 5.27
CA ASN A 57 13.89 -5.34 4.81
C ASN A 57 14.13 -5.56 3.31
N ASP A 58 14.64 -4.55 2.63
CA ASP A 58 15.16 -4.63 1.28
C ASP A 58 16.53 -5.34 1.26
N LYS A 59 17.28 -5.12 0.18
CA LYS A 59 18.62 -5.60 -0.10
C LYS A 59 19.54 -5.56 1.11
N GLY A 60 20.21 -6.70 1.32
CA GLY A 60 21.20 -6.84 2.40
C GLY A 60 20.59 -7.17 3.75
N GLY A 61 19.26 -7.23 3.85
CA GLY A 61 18.56 -7.81 5.00
C GLY A 61 18.68 -9.33 5.08
N SER A 62 18.26 -9.90 6.22
CA SER A 62 18.01 -11.35 6.34
C SER A 62 16.76 -11.75 5.54
N ALA A 63 16.65 -13.04 5.20
CA ALA A 63 15.45 -13.61 4.60
C ALA A 63 14.33 -13.77 5.65
N GLU A 64 13.79 -12.66 6.13
CA GLU A 64 12.82 -12.58 7.22
C GLU A 64 11.61 -11.71 6.83
N ILE A 65 10.43 -12.13 7.29
CA ILE A 65 9.21 -11.32 7.29
C ILE A 65 8.90 -10.93 8.74
N PHE A 66 8.64 -9.65 8.97
CA PHE A 66 8.29 -9.12 10.28
C PHE A 66 6.80 -8.83 10.35
N ALA A 67 6.14 -9.30 11.41
CA ALA A 67 4.77 -8.92 11.74
C ALA A 67 4.79 -7.74 12.72
N VAL A 68 4.10 -6.66 12.39
CA VAL A 68 4.08 -5.40 13.16
C VAL A 68 2.67 -5.10 13.63
N ASP A 69 2.51 -4.82 14.92
CA ASP A 69 1.28 -4.31 15.50
C ASP A 69 1.14 -2.81 15.16
N LEU A 70 0.17 -2.48 14.33
CA LEU A 70 -0.09 -1.13 13.84
C LEU A 70 -0.62 -0.18 14.93
N SER A 71 -1.03 -0.67 16.09
CA SER A 71 -1.47 0.19 17.20
C SER A 71 -0.30 0.85 17.94
N ASN A 72 0.89 0.25 17.88
CA ASN A 72 2.04 0.66 18.68
C ASN A 72 3.40 0.54 17.96
N GLY A 73 3.43 0.03 16.72
CA GLY A 73 4.63 -0.11 15.91
C GLY A 73 5.59 -1.24 16.33
N ARG A 74 5.19 -2.11 17.27
CA ARG A 74 6.06 -3.17 17.77
C ARG A 74 6.05 -4.38 16.83
N THR A 75 7.23 -4.94 16.59
CA THR A 75 7.35 -6.26 15.97
C THR A 75 6.83 -7.34 16.93
N VAL A 76 5.78 -8.05 16.53
CA VAL A 76 5.13 -9.11 17.31
C VAL A 76 5.54 -10.51 16.88
N ALA A 77 6.12 -10.67 15.69
CA ALA A 77 6.74 -11.91 15.23
C ALA A 77 7.79 -11.66 14.13
N THR A 78 8.73 -12.59 14.01
CA THR A 78 9.70 -12.66 12.91
C THR A 78 9.63 -14.06 12.29
N LEU A 79 9.39 -14.14 10.99
CA LEU A 79 9.26 -15.38 10.23
C LEU A 79 10.48 -15.54 9.34
N ASN A 80 11.24 -16.61 9.55
CA ASN A 80 12.40 -16.93 8.72
C ASN A 80 11.98 -17.69 7.47
N ILE A 81 12.33 -17.17 6.28
CA ILE A 81 12.14 -17.87 5.01
C ILE A 81 13.36 -18.77 4.77
N LYS A 82 13.17 -20.06 4.97
CA LYS A 82 14.24 -21.05 4.80
C LYS A 82 14.66 -21.15 3.34
N SER A 83 15.95 -21.33 3.11
CA SER A 83 16.54 -21.52 1.79
C SER A 83 16.32 -20.36 0.82
N ALA A 84 16.03 -19.16 1.33
CA ALA A 84 15.94 -17.93 0.57
C ALA A 84 17.07 -16.98 0.95
N ILE A 85 17.42 -16.11 0.01
CA ILE A 85 18.35 -14.99 0.22
C ILE A 85 17.59 -13.73 -0.16
N ASN A 86 17.62 -12.73 0.72
CA ASN A 86 17.08 -11.42 0.45
C ASN A 86 18.11 -10.60 -0.34
N TRP A 87 18.03 -10.69 -1.67
CA TRP A 87 18.95 -10.00 -2.57
C TRP A 87 18.55 -8.55 -2.83
N ASP A 88 17.24 -8.31 -2.99
CA ASP A 88 16.61 -7.04 -3.42
C ASP A 88 15.08 -7.23 -3.35
N TRP A 89 14.54 -7.46 -2.14
CA TRP A 89 13.10 -7.69 -1.98
C TRP A 89 12.37 -6.35 -1.89
N GLU A 90 11.36 -6.19 -2.73
CA GLU A 90 10.67 -4.90 -2.90
C GLU A 90 9.19 -4.97 -2.54
N ASP A 91 8.48 -6.00 -3.01
CA ASP A 91 7.03 -6.10 -2.88
C ASP A 91 6.60 -7.24 -1.93
N LEU A 92 5.47 -7.02 -1.25
CA LEU A 92 4.84 -8.02 -0.39
C LEU A 92 3.33 -7.88 -0.49
N ALA A 93 2.69 -8.95 -0.96
CA ALA A 93 1.24 -9.07 -0.99
C ALA A 93 0.80 -10.34 -0.23
N TYR A 94 -0.44 -10.35 0.23
CA TYR A 94 -1.06 -11.59 0.66
C TYR A 94 -1.45 -12.40 -0.58
N GLY A 95 -1.21 -13.72 -0.55
CA GLY A 95 -1.71 -14.63 -1.57
C GLY A 95 -3.17 -15.04 -1.32
N PRO A 96 -3.83 -15.66 -2.30
CA PRO A 96 -5.16 -16.22 -2.14
C PRO A 96 -5.21 -17.17 -0.93
N CYS A 97 -6.23 -17.02 -0.11
CA CYS A 97 -6.53 -17.97 0.96
C CYS A 97 -7.38 -19.12 0.39
N ILE A 98 -7.37 -20.28 1.04
CA ILE A 98 -8.08 -21.47 0.55
C ILE A 98 -9.60 -21.23 0.40
N ASP A 99 -10.16 -20.35 1.22
CA ASP A 99 -11.54 -19.88 1.13
C ASP A 99 -11.78 -18.91 -0.04
N ASP A 100 -10.78 -18.12 -0.46
CA ASP A 100 -10.87 -17.29 -1.68
C ASP A 100 -11.07 -18.16 -2.93
N CYS A 101 -10.41 -19.33 -2.98
CA CYS A 101 -10.58 -20.30 -4.04
C CYS A 101 -11.96 -21.01 -4.04
N THR A 102 -12.65 -21.04 -2.88
CA THR A 102 -13.99 -21.68 -2.78
C THR A 102 -15.14 -20.78 -3.23
N SER A 103 -14.91 -19.48 -3.40
CA SER A 103 -15.92 -18.50 -3.79
C SER A 103 -15.94 -18.16 -5.29
N GLY A 104 -15.18 -18.90 -6.11
CA GLY A 104 -15.17 -18.73 -7.58
C GLY A 104 -14.33 -17.54 -8.08
N HIS A 105 -13.55 -16.91 -7.20
CA HIS A 105 -12.54 -15.95 -7.58
C HIS A 105 -11.23 -16.68 -7.94
N VAL A 106 -10.49 -16.13 -8.91
CA VAL A 106 -9.23 -16.70 -9.38
C VAL A 106 -8.21 -16.69 -8.24
N CYS A 107 -7.63 -17.86 -7.96
CA CYS A 107 -6.36 -18.01 -7.26
C CYS A 107 -5.23 -17.71 -8.25
#